data_AF-A0A8I3A7P1-F1
#
_entry.id   AF-A0A8I3A7P1-F1
#
_cell.length_a   1.000
_cell.length_b   1.000
_cell.length_c   1.000
_cell.angle_alpha   90.00
_cell.angle_beta   90.00
_cell.angle_gamma   90.00
#
_symmetry.space_group_name_H-M   'P 1'
#
loop_
_entity.id
_entity.type
_entity.pdbx_description
1 polymer ?
#
loop_
_entity_poly.entity_id
_entity_poly.type
_entity_poly.pdbx_seq_one_letter_code
_entity_poly.pdbx_strand_id
1 'polypeptide(L)'
;MASEPANTDLDVATSLDDVIKKLAETSLSGLMDTSATGSEIRIQHDVAYPISLIKKSSLAMSNLMPTVTRTPNEELLLTALQEAEAANAVLKERLIHSQAANILNEMYCAKLRGQLAHQEEKKKTGQKKGKILGDGLPRLLSGDAFFHQVVEHEEAQKQVIEEKKTRVKEWSRHAEAPAEWKRQEEERKARNNVLREQHRAVSQAWTEKKAQAKAEKTKFTEKRPTLGKLPGPIPCPKLVVVEEEVGSDGEEIDLSEDGASNASGDE
;
A
#
# COMPACT_ATOMS: atom_id res chain seq x y z
N MET A 1 -20.87 -32.27 -67.72
CA MET A 1 -19.92 -31.30 -67.16
C MET A 1 -20.22 -31.16 -65.68
N ALA A 2 -19.58 -31.97 -64.85
CA ALA A 2 -19.68 -31.87 -63.39
C ALA A 2 -18.33 -31.30 -62.90
N SER A 3 -18.36 -30.11 -62.33
CA SER A 3 -17.19 -29.48 -61.70
C SER A 3 -17.34 -29.66 -60.19
N GLU A 4 -16.43 -30.41 -59.60
CA GLU A 4 -16.32 -30.64 -58.16
C GLU A 4 -15.95 -29.34 -57.41
N PRO A 5 -16.54 -29.09 -56.23
CA PRO A 5 -15.98 -28.21 -55.24
C PRO A 5 -15.67 -29.00 -53.96
N ALA A 6 -14.44 -29.46 -53.79
CA ALA A 6 -14.02 -30.08 -52.53
C ALA A 6 -12.51 -29.93 -52.34
N ASN A 7 -12.07 -28.89 -51.62
CA ASN A 7 -10.78 -28.91 -50.88
C ASN A 7 -10.51 -27.68 -50.00
N THR A 8 -11.37 -26.66 -49.98
CA THR A 8 -11.09 -25.43 -49.20
C THR A 8 -11.42 -25.55 -47.72
N ASP A 9 -12.38 -26.38 -47.32
CA ASP A 9 -12.83 -26.46 -45.92
C ASP A 9 -11.89 -27.24 -44.99
N LEU A 10 -11.18 -28.24 -45.51
CA LEU A 10 -10.19 -28.99 -44.72
C LEU A 10 -8.94 -28.15 -44.41
N ASP A 11 -8.56 -27.25 -45.32
CA ASP A 11 -7.36 -26.42 -45.19
C ASP A 11 -7.54 -25.28 -44.17
N VAL A 12 -8.79 -24.80 -44.01
CA VAL A 12 -9.13 -23.81 -42.97
C VAL A 12 -9.17 -24.44 -41.58
N ALA A 13 -9.67 -25.67 -41.45
CA ALA A 13 -9.75 -26.37 -40.17
C ALA A 13 -8.37 -26.72 -39.61
N THR A 14 -7.45 -27.22 -40.46
CA THR A 14 -6.06 -27.51 -40.06
C THR A 14 -5.29 -26.25 -39.71
N SER A 15 -5.53 -25.14 -40.42
CA SER A 15 -4.96 -23.83 -40.12
C SER A 15 -5.41 -23.29 -38.76
N LEU A 16 -6.69 -23.49 -38.40
CA LEU A 16 -7.24 -23.07 -37.11
C LEU A 16 -6.63 -23.87 -35.94
N ASP A 17 -6.51 -25.19 -36.09
CA ASP A 17 -5.90 -26.05 -35.07
C ASP A 17 -4.43 -25.71 -34.82
N ASP A 18 -3.70 -25.32 -35.87
CA ASP A 18 -2.31 -24.87 -35.76
C ASP A 18 -2.19 -23.52 -35.03
N VAL A 19 -3.14 -22.61 -35.26
CA VAL A 19 -3.23 -21.34 -34.53
C VAL A 19 -3.56 -21.59 -33.05
N ILE A 20 -4.47 -22.52 -32.75
CA ILE A 20 -4.84 -22.88 -31.37
C ILE A 20 -3.64 -23.48 -30.64
N LYS A 21 -2.89 -24.39 -31.26
CA LYS A 21 -1.67 -24.96 -30.68
C LYS A 21 -0.61 -23.90 -30.41
N LYS A 22 -0.36 -23.01 -31.37
CA LYS A 22 0.59 -21.89 -31.19
C LYS A 22 0.16 -20.97 -30.05
N LEU A 23 -1.14 -20.73 -29.89
CA LEU A 23 -1.63 -19.90 -28.79
C LEU A 23 -1.50 -20.61 -27.43
N ALA A 24 -1.72 -21.92 -27.37
CA ALA A 24 -1.53 -22.72 -26.15
C ALA A 24 -0.06 -22.75 -25.66
N GLU A 25 0.90 -22.56 -26.56
CA GLU A 25 2.32 -22.42 -26.21
C GLU A 25 2.70 -21.02 -25.70
N THR A 26 1.79 -20.04 -25.78
CA THR A 26 2.02 -18.69 -25.25
C THR A 26 1.49 -18.53 -23.82
N SER A 27 1.86 -17.41 -23.18
CA SER A 27 1.33 -16.99 -21.87
C SER A 27 -0.18 -16.71 -21.85
N LEU A 28 -0.88 -16.86 -22.99
CA LEU A 28 -2.32 -16.70 -23.15
C LEU A 28 -3.09 -18.02 -23.16
N SER A 29 -2.44 -19.16 -22.85
CA SER A 29 -3.08 -20.47 -22.77
C SER A 29 -4.31 -20.50 -21.86
N GLY A 30 -4.29 -19.74 -20.75
CA GLY A 30 -5.41 -19.62 -19.82
C GLY A 30 -6.66 -18.92 -20.39
N LEU A 31 -6.61 -18.36 -21.60
CA LEU A 31 -7.78 -17.82 -22.30
C LEU A 31 -8.60 -18.92 -23.01
N MET A 32 -7.98 -20.08 -23.26
CA MET A 32 -8.58 -21.22 -23.97
C MET A 32 -9.22 -22.24 -23.02
N ASP A 33 -8.89 -22.17 -21.72
CA ASP A 33 -9.53 -22.99 -20.71
C ASP A 33 -10.94 -22.46 -20.43
N THR A 34 -11.95 -23.27 -20.75
CA THR A 34 -13.37 -22.98 -20.50
C THR A 34 -13.74 -23.06 -19.02
N SER A 35 -12.82 -23.50 -18.16
CA SER A 35 -12.97 -23.40 -16.71
C SER A 35 -12.92 -21.93 -16.29
N ALA A 36 -13.96 -21.49 -15.57
CA ALA A 36 -14.07 -20.15 -15.01
C ALA A 36 -12.73 -19.70 -14.41
N THR A 37 -12.34 -18.45 -14.68
CA THR A 37 -11.07 -17.85 -14.28
C THR A 37 -10.85 -17.93 -12.77
N GLY A 38 -10.24 -19.03 -12.31
CA GLY A 38 -9.91 -19.24 -10.92
C GLY A 38 -8.83 -18.28 -10.45
N SER A 39 -8.66 -18.17 -9.13
CA SER A 39 -7.62 -17.34 -8.50
C SER A 39 -6.19 -17.63 -8.98
N GLU A 40 -5.97 -18.80 -9.60
CA GLU A 40 -4.69 -19.32 -10.08
C GLU A 40 -4.23 -18.73 -11.43
N ILE A 41 -5.11 -18.10 -12.21
CA ILE A 41 -4.74 -17.49 -13.50
C ILE A 41 -3.98 -16.18 -13.26
N ARG A 42 -2.65 -16.28 -13.34
CA ARG A 42 -1.73 -15.14 -13.27
C ARG A 42 -1.54 -14.55 -14.66
N ILE A 43 -2.24 -13.46 -14.94
CA ILE A 43 -1.92 -12.61 -16.09
C ILE A 43 -0.49 -12.10 -15.88
N GLN A 44 0.42 -12.50 -16.77
CA GLN A 44 1.79 -11.97 -16.73
C GLN A 44 1.71 -10.48 -17.05
N HIS A 45 1.99 -9.65 -16.06
CA HIS A 45 2.17 -8.22 -16.25
C HIS A 45 3.61 -8.01 -16.72
N ASP A 46 3.78 -7.30 -17.84
CA ASP A 46 5.09 -6.86 -18.28
C ASP A 46 5.78 -6.12 -17.13
N VAL A 47 7.03 -6.48 -16.87
CA VAL A 47 7.84 -5.89 -15.81
C VAL A 47 7.92 -4.39 -16.08
N ALA A 48 7.14 -3.61 -15.33
CA ALA A 48 7.21 -2.17 -15.36
C ALA A 48 8.58 -1.78 -14.79
N TYR A 49 9.55 -1.54 -15.67
CA TYR A 49 10.82 -0.99 -15.26
C TYR A 49 10.55 0.30 -14.48
N PRO A 50 11.03 0.42 -13.24
CA PRO A 50 10.84 1.65 -12.49
C PRO A 50 11.42 2.78 -13.33
N ILE A 51 10.64 3.85 -13.51
CA ILE A 51 11.14 5.08 -14.11
C ILE A 51 12.29 5.50 -13.20
N SER A 52 13.52 5.16 -13.61
CA SER A 52 14.71 5.70 -12.98
C SER A 52 14.49 7.21 -12.99
N LEU A 53 14.51 7.85 -11.81
CA LEU A 53 14.51 9.30 -11.73
C LEU A 53 15.61 9.75 -12.66
N ILE A 54 15.22 10.24 -13.84
CA ILE A 54 16.16 10.83 -14.77
C ILE A 54 16.68 12.01 -13.96
N LYS A 55 17.90 11.84 -13.43
CA LYS A 55 18.63 12.90 -12.76
C LYS A 55 18.52 14.05 -13.73
N LYS A 56 17.79 15.11 -13.37
CA LYS A 56 17.71 16.32 -14.17
C LYS A 56 19.15 16.62 -14.53
N SER A 57 19.54 16.39 -15.79
CA SER A 57 20.88 16.74 -16.22
C SER A 57 20.99 18.21 -15.85
N SER A 58 22.03 18.60 -15.12
CA SER A 58 22.11 19.91 -14.47
C SER A 58 22.27 21.07 -15.47
N LEU A 59 21.95 20.82 -16.74
CA LEU A 59 21.80 21.76 -17.81
C LEU A 59 20.30 21.92 -18.04
N ALA A 60 19.65 22.73 -17.22
CA ALA A 60 18.34 23.24 -17.59
C ALA A 60 18.51 23.95 -18.95
N MET A 61 17.65 23.67 -19.94
CA MET A 61 17.69 24.34 -21.26
C MET A 61 17.75 25.87 -21.15
N SER A 62 17.20 26.43 -20.08
CA SER A 62 17.32 27.85 -19.74
C SER A 62 18.76 28.35 -19.67
N ASN A 63 19.72 27.47 -19.39
CA ASN A 63 21.14 27.77 -19.28
C ASN A 63 21.90 27.54 -20.60
N LEU A 64 21.28 26.83 -21.56
CA LEU A 64 21.85 26.54 -22.88
C LEU A 64 21.40 27.52 -23.95
N MET A 65 20.29 28.24 -23.75
CA MET A 65 19.79 29.27 -24.66
C MET A 65 20.77 30.46 -24.66
N PRO A 66 21.62 30.63 -25.70
CA PRO A 66 22.42 31.83 -25.84
C PRO A 66 21.44 32.97 -26.14
N THR A 67 21.60 34.12 -25.49
CA THR A 67 20.74 35.30 -25.72
C THR A 67 20.83 35.87 -27.14
N VAL A 68 21.74 35.33 -27.97
CA VAL A 68 21.97 35.72 -29.36
C VAL A 68 22.34 34.46 -30.15
N THR A 69 21.47 33.98 -31.02
CA THR A 69 21.81 32.98 -32.04
C THR A 69 22.66 33.66 -33.12
N ARG A 70 23.78 33.06 -33.52
CA ARG A 70 24.76 33.71 -34.41
C ARG A 70 24.61 33.26 -35.86
N THR A 71 23.97 32.11 -36.11
CA THR A 71 23.76 31.55 -37.45
C THR A 71 22.34 31.01 -37.64
N PRO A 72 21.78 31.01 -38.87
CA PRO A 72 20.43 30.50 -39.14
C PRO A 72 20.31 28.99 -38.88
N ASN A 73 21.42 28.25 -38.99
CA ASN A 73 21.45 26.82 -38.67
C ASN A 73 21.31 26.57 -37.17
N GLU A 74 21.86 27.44 -36.31
CA GLU A 74 21.67 27.35 -34.87
C GLU A 74 20.20 27.58 -34.49
N GLU A 75 19.51 28.53 -35.13
CA GLU A 75 18.09 28.76 -34.90
C GLU A 75 17.25 27.52 -35.24
N LEU A 76 17.48 26.89 -36.40
CA LEU A 76 16.78 25.67 -36.81
C LEU A 76 17.04 24.49 -35.86
N LEU A 77 18.27 24.36 -35.35
CA LEU A 77 18.60 23.29 -34.40
C LEU A 77 17.95 23.53 -33.04
N LEU A 78 17.84 24.78 -32.59
CA LEU A 78 17.19 25.13 -31.33
C LEU A 78 15.67 24.92 -31.39
N THR A 79 15.03 25.27 -32.51
CA THR A 79 13.59 24.99 -32.69
C THR A 79 13.33 23.49 -32.71
N ALA A 80 14.11 22.72 -33.47
CA ALA A 80 14.00 21.26 -33.50
C ALA A 80 14.22 20.63 -32.11
N LEU A 81 15.17 21.16 -31.33
CA LEU A 81 15.42 20.70 -29.97
C LEU A 81 14.24 21.01 -29.03
N GLN A 82 13.67 22.21 -29.11
CA GLN A 82 12.50 22.60 -28.32
C GLN A 82 11.27 21.74 -28.65
N GLU A 83 11.02 21.49 -29.94
CA GLU A 83 9.95 20.62 -30.40
C GLU A 83 10.15 19.18 -29.91
N ALA A 84 11.36 18.64 -30.03
CA ALA A 84 11.68 17.30 -29.54
C ALA A 84 11.53 17.20 -28.01
N GLU A 85 11.90 18.24 -27.25
CA GLU A 85 11.71 18.26 -25.81
C GLU A 85 10.23 18.33 -25.42
N ALA A 86 9.45 19.18 -26.09
CA ALA A 86 8.01 19.26 -25.87
C ALA A 86 7.32 17.91 -26.16
N ALA A 87 7.68 17.25 -27.26
CA ALA A 87 7.18 15.91 -27.58
C ALA A 87 7.59 14.87 -26.51
N ASN A 88 8.84 14.91 -26.05
CA ASN A 88 9.32 14.02 -24.99
C ASN A 88 8.61 14.27 -23.65
N ALA A 89 8.25 15.52 -23.32
CA ALA A 89 7.49 15.84 -22.12
C ALA A 89 6.10 15.21 -22.17
N VAL A 90 5.39 15.34 -23.30
CA VAL A 90 4.07 14.71 -23.50
C VAL A 90 4.14 13.19 -23.40
N LEU A 91 5.15 12.56 -24.01
CA LEU A 91 5.34 11.11 -23.92
C LEU A 91 5.62 10.64 -22.49
N LYS A 92 6.41 11.40 -21.72
CA LYS A 92 6.68 11.10 -20.31
C LYS A 92 5.40 11.17 -19.47
N GLU A 93 4.58 12.19 -19.65
CA GLU A 93 3.30 12.30 -18.94
C GLU A 93 2.37 11.13 -19.26
N ARG A 94 2.27 10.76 -20.55
CA ARG A 94 1.49 9.59 -20.98
C ARG A 94 2.00 8.29 -20.37
N LEU A 95 3.32 8.12 -20.30
CA LEU A 95 3.95 6.95 -19.70
C LEU A 95 3.63 6.87 -18.19
N ILE A 96 3.77 7.99 -17.47
CA ILE A 96 3.45 8.08 -16.04
C ILE A 96 1.97 7.73 -15.81
N HIS A 97 1.06 8.28 -16.63
CA HIS A 97 -0.36 7.98 -16.55
C HIS A 97 -0.64 6.48 -16.78
N SER A 98 -0.02 5.89 -17.82
CA SER A 98 -0.15 4.46 -18.12
C SER A 98 0.38 3.59 -16.99
N GLN A 99 1.51 3.97 -16.37
CA GLN A 99 2.08 3.23 -15.26
C GLN A 99 1.18 3.32 -14.01
N ALA A 100 0.66 4.51 -13.70
CA ALA A 100 -0.26 4.70 -12.60
C ALA A 100 -1.54 3.86 -12.76
N ALA A 101 -2.11 3.82 -13.98
CA ALA A 101 -3.26 2.98 -14.29
C ALA A 101 -2.94 1.48 -14.12
N ASN A 102 -1.78 1.02 -14.58
CA ASN A 102 -1.37 -0.38 -14.43
C ASN A 102 -1.20 -0.78 -12.96
N ILE A 103 -0.56 0.06 -12.14
CA ILE A 103 -0.41 -0.20 -10.69
C ILE A 103 -1.79 -0.29 -10.03
N LEU A 104 -2.71 0.61 -10.36
CA LEU A 104 -4.06 0.60 -9.81
C LEU A 104 -4.83 -0.67 -10.22
N ASN A 105 -4.71 -1.07 -11.49
CA ASN A 105 -5.32 -2.30 -12.00
C ASN A 105 -4.75 -3.53 -11.29
N GLU A 106 -3.44 -3.58 -11.06
CA GLU A 106 -2.80 -4.68 -10.32
C GLU A 106 -3.33 -4.76 -8.89
N MET A 107 -3.40 -3.63 -8.18
CA MET A 107 -3.98 -3.57 -6.83
C MET A 107 -5.43 -4.03 -6.80
N TYR A 108 -6.23 -3.61 -7.80
CA TYR A 108 -7.62 -4.02 -7.92
C TYR A 108 -7.75 -5.52 -8.16
N CYS A 109 -7.00 -6.07 -9.12
CA CYS A 109 -6.99 -7.50 -9.42
C CYS A 109 -6.51 -8.32 -8.22
N ALA A 110 -5.50 -7.85 -7.47
CA ALA A 110 -5.05 -8.51 -6.24
C ALA A 110 -6.16 -8.55 -5.19
N LYS A 111 -6.87 -7.44 -4.97
CA LYS A 111 -8.03 -7.39 -4.07
C LYS A 111 -9.14 -8.35 -4.52
N LEU A 112 -9.47 -8.36 -5.81
CA LEU A 112 -10.51 -9.22 -6.36
C LEU A 112 -10.15 -10.71 -6.21
N ARG A 113 -8.88 -11.08 -6.46
CA ARG A 113 -8.38 -12.44 -6.22
C ARG A 113 -8.49 -12.84 -4.75
N GLY A 114 -8.13 -11.94 -3.83
CA GLY A 114 -8.30 -12.19 -2.39
C GLY A 114 -9.77 -12.40 -2.00
N GLN A 115 -10.69 -11.63 -2.56
CA GLN A 115 -12.13 -11.81 -2.33
C GLN A 115 -12.64 -13.14 -2.87
N LEU A 116 -12.21 -13.53 -4.07
CA LEU A 116 -12.55 -14.82 -4.67
C LEU A 116 -11.99 -15.98 -3.85
N ALA A 117 -10.72 -15.93 -3.46
CA ALA A 117 -10.09 -16.94 -2.62
C ALA A 117 -10.83 -17.12 -1.29
N HIS A 118 -11.18 -16.01 -0.62
CA HIS A 118 -11.98 -16.04 0.61
C HIS A 118 -13.37 -16.66 0.40
N GLN A 119 -14.02 -16.33 -0.72
CA GLN A 119 -15.33 -16.89 -1.05
C GLN A 119 -15.24 -18.39 -1.36
N GLU A 120 -14.22 -18.82 -2.09
CA GLU A 120 -13.93 -20.23 -2.39
C GLU A 120 -13.63 -21.01 -1.12
N GLU A 121 -12.82 -20.46 -0.22
CA GLU A 121 -12.51 -21.06 1.06
C GLU A 121 -13.76 -21.17 1.94
N LYS A 122 -14.58 -20.13 2.03
CA LYS A 122 -15.89 -20.17 2.73
C LYS A 122 -16.85 -21.21 2.17
N LYS A 123 -16.82 -21.46 0.85
CA LYS A 123 -17.62 -22.50 0.21
C LYS A 123 -17.05 -23.90 0.47
N LYS A 124 -15.72 -24.05 0.46
CA LYS A 124 -15.01 -25.32 0.74
C LYS A 124 -15.13 -25.72 2.22
N THR A 125 -15.04 -24.78 3.14
CA THR A 125 -15.26 -24.97 4.58
C THR A 125 -16.75 -25.07 4.94
N GLY A 126 -17.56 -25.53 3.99
CA GLY A 126 -19.01 -25.71 4.11
C GLY A 126 -19.44 -26.19 5.50
N GLN A 127 -20.46 -25.53 6.02
CA GLN A 127 -20.98 -25.57 7.39
C GLN A 127 -20.22 -24.69 8.37
N LYS A 128 -20.77 -23.49 8.58
CA LYS A 128 -20.41 -22.59 9.68
C LYS A 128 -20.48 -23.38 10.99
N LYS A 129 -19.32 -23.69 11.57
CA LYS A 129 -19.21 -24.31 12.92
C LYS A 129 -19.91 -23.50 14.02
N GLY A 130 -20.36 -22.26 13.75
CA GLY A 130 -21.08 -21.39 14.69
C GLY A 130 -22.61 -21.45 14.64
N LYS A 131 -23.24 -22.28 13.79
CA LYS A 131 -24.70 -22.48 13.85
C LYS A 131 -25.04 -23.91 14.23
N ILE A 132 -25.49 -24.08 15.48
CA ILE A 132 -26.00 -25.33 16.04
C ILE A 132 -27.10 -25.94 15.14
N LEU A 133 -27.85 -25.10 14.41
CA LEU A 133 -28.90 -25.49 13.45
C LEU A 133 -28.66 -24.85 12.07
N GLY A 134 -27.56 -25.19 11.41
CA GLY A 134 -27.22 -24.66 10.08
C GLY A 134 -28.24 -25.00 8.97
N ASP A 135 -29.01 -26.07 9.13
CA ASP A 135 -29.88 -26.62 8.09
C ASP A 135 -31.31 -26.04 8.09
N GLY A 136 -31.66 -25.23 9.09
CA GLY A 136 -32.99 -24.60 9.23
C GLY A 136 -34.14 -25.57 9.51
N LEU A 137 -33.87 -26.87 9.66
CA LEU A 137 -34.86 -27.89 9.98
C LEU A 137 -35.16 -27.91 11.49
N PRO A 138 -36.43 -28.03 11.90
CA PRO A 138 -36.80 -28.23 13.30
C PRO A 138 -36.17 -29.54 13.82
N ARG A 139 -35.32 -29.43 14.84
CA ARG A 139 -34.80 -30.59 15.57
C ARG A 139 -35.45 -30.65 16.95
N LEU A 140 -35.70 -31.87 17.41
CA LEU A 140 -36.21 -32.10 18.75
C LEU A 140 -35.10 -31.82 19.77
N LEU A 141 -35.28 -30.81 20.62
CA LEU A 141 -34.29 -30.30 21.58
C LEU A 141 -34.00 -31.28 22.73
N SER A 142 -34.75 -32.38 22.81
CA SER A 142 -34.71 -33.35 23.91
C SER A 142 -33.77 -34.54 23.67
N GLY A 143 -33.02 -34.56 22.57
CA GLY A 143 -32.05 -35.62 22.29
C GLY A 143 -30.68 -35.32 22.90
N ASP A 144 -30.05 -36.31 23.54
CA ASP A 144 -28.69 -36.22 24.08
C ASP A 144 -27.67 -35.69 23.05
N ALA A 145 -27.86 -36.04 21.77
CA ALA A 145 -27.04 -35.55 20.67
C ALA A 145 -27.09 -34.01 20.51
N PHE A 146 -28.24 -33.38 20.75
CA PHE A 146 -28.37 -31.93 20.70
C PHE A 146 -27.66 -31.28 21.89
N PHE A 147 -27.78 -31.86 23.09
CA PHE A 147 -27.10 -31.37 24.28
C PHE A 147 -25.57 -31.37 24.10
N HIS A 148 -24.99 -32.47 23.61
CA HIS A 148 -23.56 -32.52 23.30
C HIS A 148 -23.13 -31.46 22.28
N GLN A 149 -23.93 -31.24 21.22
CA GLN A 149 -23.65 -30.23 20.21
C GLN A 149 -23.68 -28.79 20.77
N VAL A 150 -24.59 -28.50 21.70
CA VAL A 150 -24.64 -27.19 22.40
C VAL A 150 -23.42 -27.00 23.30
N VAL A 151 -23.03 -28.03 24.06
CA VAL A 151 -21.85 -27.99 24.94
C VAL A 151 -20.57 -27.76 24.14
N GLU A 152 -20.36 -28.52 23.06
CA GLU A 152 -19.20 -28.33 22.17
C GLU A 152 -19.16 -26.92 21.56
N HIS A 153 -20.32 -26.37 21.19
CA HIS A 153 -20.42 -25.01 20.66
C HIS A 153 -20.09 -23.95 21.72
N GLU A 154 -20.60 -24.08 22.95
CA GLU A 154 -20.26 -23.18 24.05
C GLU A 154 -18.76 -23.22 24.40
N GLU A 155 -18.17 -24.42 24.41
CA GLU A 155 -16.73 -24.59 24.63
C GLU A 155 -15.91 -23.93 23.52
N ALA A 156 -16.30 -24.13 22.26
CA ALA A 156 -15.67 -23.47 21.12
C ALA A 156 -15.80 -21.93 21.20
N GLN A 157 -16.97 -21.40 21.59
CA GLN A 157 -17.15 -19.96 21.78
C GLN A 157 -16.28 -19.41 22.91
N LYS A 158 -16.16 -20.13 24.03
CA LYS A 158 -15.27 -19.74 25.14
C LYS A 158 -13.82 -19.67 24.68
N GLN A 159 -13.35 -20.65 23.92
CA GLN A 159 -12.00 -20.65 23.35
C GLN A 159 -11.75 -19.45 22.44
N VAL A 160 -12.69 -19.14 21.52
CA VAL A 160 -12.58 -17.96 20.64
C VAL A 160 -12.54 -16.65 21.43
N ILE A 161 -13.33 -16.54 22.49
CA ILE A 161 -13.33 -15.35 23.37
C ILE A 161 -11.99 -15.22 24.09
N GLU A 162 -11.42 -16.33 24.58
CA GLU A 162 -10.10 -16.34 25.24
C GLU A 162 -8.97 -15.99 24.27
N GLU A 163 -8.99 -16.51 23.05
CA GLU A 163 -8.05 -16.16 21.97
C GLU A 163 -8.16 -14.67 21.61
N LYS A 164 -9.37 -14.12 21.49
CA LYS A 164 -9.56 -12.67 21.28
C LYS A 164 -9.01 -11.85 22.45
N LYS A 165 -9.27 -12.28 23.70
CA LYS A 165 -8.77 -11.60 24.91
C LYS A 165 -7.24 -11.62 24.97
N THR A 166 -6.61 -12.75 24.65
CA THR A 166 -5.15 -12.86 24.62
C THR A 166 -4.54 -11.99 23.53
N ARG A 167 -5.12 -12.01 22.32
CA ARG A 167 -4.71 -11.13 21.21
C ARG A 167 -4.79 -9.64 21.56
N VAL A 168 -5.88 -9.20 22.20
CA VAL A 168 -6.03 -7.81 22.64
C VAL A 168 -4.96 -7.45 23.67
N LYS A 169 -4.68 -8.32 24.65
CA LYS A 169 -3.62 -8.11 25.65
C LYS A 169 -2.24 -8.01 25.01
N GLU A 170 -1.93 -8.87 24.05
CA GLU A 170 -0.67 -8.83 23.31
C GLU A 170 -0.53 -7.53 22.54
N TRP A 171 -1.59 -7.08 21.86
CA TRP A 171 -1.59 -5.81 21.16
C TRP A 171 -1.40 -4.63 22.13
N SER A 172 -2.12 -4.61 23.25
CA SER A 172 -1.93 -3.57 24.27
C SER A 172 -0.49 -3.53 24.78
N ARG A 173 0.12 -4.69 25.08
CA ARG A 173 1.53 -4.78 25.50
C ARG A 173 2.48 -4.27 24.42
N HIS A 174 2.21 -4.59 23.16
CA HIS A 174 3.01 -4.11 22.03
C HIS A 174 2.84 -2.61 21.77
N ALA A 175 1.73 -2.00 22.19
CA ALA A 175 1.46 -0.57 22.02
C ALA A 175 2.25 0.32 23.01
N GLU A 176 2.73 -0.23 24.13
CA GLU A 176 3.47 0.49 25.16
C GLU A 176 4.82 1.02 24.64
N ALA A 177 5.63 0.16 24.01
CA ALA A 177 6.97 0.54 23.53
C ALA A 177 6.96 1.66 22.47
N PRO A 178 6.06 1.67 21.47
CA PRO A 178 5.87 2.80 20.56
C PRO A 178 5.42 4.09 21.27
N ALA A 179 4.58 3.99 22.30
CA ALA A 179 4.11 5.15 23.05
C ALA A 179 5.25 5.81 23.82
N GLU A 180 6.09 5.01 24.49
CA GLU A 180 7.27 5.52 25.18
C GLU A 180 8.28 6.14 24.21
N TRP A 181 8.51 5.51 23.07
CA TRP A 181 9.38 6.05 22.02
C TRP A 181 8.88 7.41 21.51
N LYS A 182 7.58 7.55 21.25
CA LYS A 182 6.97 8.83 20.83
C LYS A 182 7.21 9.93 21.85
N ARG A 183 7.01 9.65 23.14
CA ARG A 183 7.27 10.61 24.23
C ARG A 183 8.73 11.08 24.25
N GLN A 184 9.67 10.14 24.15
CA GLN A 184 11.10 10.49 24.14
C GLN A 184 11.49 11.31 22.90
N GLU A 185 10.91 10.99 21.74
CA GLU A 185 11.17 11.69 20.49
C GLU A 185 10.57 13.11 20.50
N GLU A 186 9.42 13.32 21.13
CA GLU A 186 8.84 14.63 21.39
C GLU A 186 9.71 15.49 22.30
N GLU A 187 10.18 14.94 23.42
CA GLU A 187 11.11 15.64 24.31
C GLU A 187 12.41 16.03 23.60
N ARG A 188 12.97 15.12 22.79
CA ARG A 188 14.17 15.40 22.00
C ARG A 188 13.93 16.54 21.01
N LYS A 189 12.79 16.54 20.31
CA LYS A 189 12.41 17.62 19.38
C LYS A 189 12.25 18.95 20.10
N ALA A 190 11.62 18.97 21.28
CA ALA A 190 11.48 20.17 22.09
C ALA A 190 12.85 20.74 22.49
N ARG A 191 13.78 19.91 22.99
CA ARG A 191 15.15 20.34 23.33
C ARG A 191 15.89 20.90 22.11
N ASN A 192 15.74 20.26 20.96
CA ASN A 192 16.34 20.73 19.71
C ASN A 192 15.77 22.06 19.21
N ASN A 193 14.47 22.28 19.40
CA ASN A 193 13.86 23.56 19.05
C ASN A 193 14.42 24.68 19.93
N VAL A 194 14.53 24.48 21.24
CA VAL A 194 15.14 25.44 22.16
C VAL A 194 16.57 25.78 21.74
N LEU A 195 17.40 24.79 21.42
CA LEU A 195 18.77 25.02 20.94
C LEU A 195 18.82 25.81 19.64
N ARG A 196 17.89 25.55 18.70
CA ARG A 196 17.79 26.28 17.43
C ARG A 196 17.34 27.72 17.64
N GLU A 197 16.42 27.96 18.58
CA GLU A 197 15.97 29.31 18.94
C GLU A 197 17.08 30.13 19.57
N GLN A 198 17.82 29.56 20.52
CA GLN A 198 19.00 30.19 21.11
C GLN A 198 20.04 30.54 20.04
N HIS A 199 20.34 29.61 19.12
CA HIS A 199 21.26 29.88 18.03
C HIS A 199 20.74 30.95 17.05
N ARG A 200 19.43 30.99 16.80
CA ARG A 200 18.79 32.04 15.98
C ARG A 200 18.98 33.40 16.62
N ALA A 201 18.71 33.53 17.93
CA ALA A 201 18.90 34.77 18.67
C ALA A 201 20.37 35.23 18.66
N VAL A 202 21.31 34.32 18.93
CA VAL A 202 22.75 34.63 18.90
C VAL A 202 23.20 35.01 17.48
N SER A 203 22.67 34.35 16.45
CA SER A 203 22.96 34.68 15.05
C SER A 203 22.42 36.06 14.67
N GLN A 204 21.22 36.43 15.15
CA GLN A 204 20.64 37.75 14.95
C GLN A 204 21.48 38.84 15.61
N ALA A 205 21.84 38.67 16.89
CA ALA A 205 22.71 39.60 17.60
C ALA A 205 24.07 39.77 16.88
N TRP A 206 24.65 38.69 16.35
CA TRP A 206 25.87 38.77 15.55
C TRP A 206 25.66 39.55 14.24
N THR A 207 24.53 39.36 13.55
CA THR A 207 24.22 40.14 12.33
C THR A 207 24.01 41.62 12.61
N GLU A 208 23.38 41.97 13.74
CA GLU A 208 23.18 43.35 14.18
C GLU A 208 24.52 44.02 14.50
N LYS A 209 25.39 43.37 15.29
CA LYS A 209 26.74 43.87 15.56
C LYS A 209 27.56 44.06 14.29
N LYS A 210 27.47 43.11 13.35
CA LYS A 210 28.14 43.21 12.06
C LYS A 210 27.61 44.39 11.23
N ALA A 211 26.31 44.65 11.27
CA ALA A 211 25.69 45.80 10.60
C ALA A 211 26.12 47.13 11.25
N GLN A 212 26.18 47.20 12.58
CA GLN A 212 26.68 48.37 13.32
C GLN A 212 28.14 48.67 12.98
N ALA A 213 29.03 47.68 13.04
CA ALA A 213 30.44 47.86 12.68
C ALA A 213 30.61 48.33 11.22
N LYS A 214 29.75 47.84 10.31
CA LYS A 214 29.72 48.31 8.92
C LYS A 214 29.29 49.79 8.82
N ALA A 215 28.29 50.21 9.59
CA ALA A 215 27.81 51.60 9.61
C ALA A 215 28.88 52.56 10.17
N GLU A 216 29.59 52.14 11.21
CA GLU A 216 30.70 52.88 11.83
C GLU A 216 32.02 52.79 11.04
N LYS A 217 32.06 52.02 9.96
CA LYS A 217 33.25 51.72 9.13
C LYS A 217 34.42 51.13 9.94
N THR A 218 34.10 50.41 11.02
CA THR A 218 35.08 49.70 11.84
C THR A 218 35.27 48.26 11.34
N LYS A 219 36.45 47.66 11.57
CA LYS A 219 36.72 46.28 11.18
C LYS A 219 36.02 45.31 12.16
N PHE A 220 35.20 44.41 11.63
CA PHE A 220 34.50 43.40 12.42
C PHE A 220 35.24 42.05 12.40
N THR A 221 35.68 41.55 13.56
CA THR A 221 36.51 40.33 13.71
C THR A 221 35.81 39.17 14.43
N GLU A 222 34.61 39.38 14.98
CA GLU A 222 33.89 38.32 15.69
C GLU A 222 33.48 37.20 14.72
N LYS A 223 33.83 35.94 15.06
CA LYS A 223 33.48 34.77 14.25
C LYS A 223 31.97 34.54 14.26
N ARG A 224 31.45 34.05 13.14
CA ARG A 224 30.03 33.73 13.01
C ARG A 224 29.65 32.59 13.98
N PRO A 225 28.55 32.74 14.75
CA PRO A 225 28.04 31.67 15.59
C PRO A 225 27.65 30.43 14.78
N THR A 226 28.18 29.27 15.15
CA THR A 226 27.84 27.97 14.53
C THR A 226 26.97 27.15 15.46
N LEU A 227 25.92 26.52 14.93
CA LEU A 227 25.09 25.59 15.69
C LEU A 227 25.89 24.30 15.93
N GLY A 228 26.02 23.89 17.19
CA GLY A 228 26.68 22.64 17.56
C GLY A 228 25.91 21.40 17.07
N LYS A 229 26.44 20.21 17.40
CA LYS A 229 25.77 18.94 17.06
C LYS A 229 24.48 18.80 17.87
N LEU A 230 23.36 18.63 17.18
CA LEU A 230 22.08 18.33 17.81
C LEU A 230 21.96 16.82 18.09
N PRO A 231 21.29 16.39 19.18
CA PRO A 231 20.95 14.99 19.40
C PRO A 231 20.16 14.41 18.22
N GLY A 232 20.65 13.29 17.69
CA GLY A 232 20.06 12.58 16.57
C GLY A 232 18.77 11.83 16.93
N PRO A 233 18.01 11.35 15.93
CA PRO A 233 16.75 10.62 16.16
C PRO A 233 16.96 9.36 16.99
N ILE A 234 16.00 9.07 17.88
CA ILE A 234 15.99 7.80 18.63
C ILE A 234 15.49 6.70 17.69
N PRO A 235 16.18 5.55 17.55
CA PRO A 235 15.73 4.46 16.70
C PRO A 235 14.31 4.01 17.05
N CYS A 236 13.43 3.92 16.06
CA CYS A 236 12.06 3.47 16.27
C CYS A 236 12.05 1.98 16.62
N PRO A 237 11.36 1.55 17.69
CA PRO A 237 11.16 0.13 17.96
C PRO A 237 10.43 -0.49 16.78
N LYS A 238 11.02 -1.53 16.18
CA LYS A 238 10.39 -2.26 15.08
C LYS A 238 9.18 -2.99 15.63
N LEU A 239 8.00 -2.57 15.23
CA LEU A 239 6.79 -3.37 15.40
C LEU A 239 6.92 -4.57 14.48
N VAL A 240 6.96 -5.77 15.05
CA VAL A 240 6.65 -6.97 14.29
C VAL A 240 5.17 -6.84 13.95
N VAL A 241 4.88 -6.39 12.74
CA VAL A 241 3.52 -6.44 12.19
C VAL A 241 3.24 -7.93 12.04
N VAL A 242 2.49 -8.48 13.00
CA VAL A 242 1.80 -9.75 12.76
C VAL A 242 0.81 -9.42 11.64
N GLU A 243 1.05 -9.93 10.44
CA GLU A 243 0.16 -9.73 9.31
C GLU A 243 -1.25 -10.16 9.71
N GLU A 244 -2.14 -9.18 9.75
CA GLU A 244 -3.53 -9.38 10.13
C GLU A 244 -4.23 -10.13 9.00
N GLU A 245 -4.58 -11.40 9.22
CA GLU A 245 -5.78 -11.94 8.59
C GLU A 245 -6.97 -11.15 9.14
N VAL A 246 -7.34 -10.08 8.42
CA VAL A 246 -8.58 -9.33 8.65
C VAL A 246 -9.75 -10.17 8.16
N GLY A 247 -10.01 -11.27 8.87
CA GLY A 247 -11.32 -11.90 8.95
C GLY A 247 -12.23 -11.01 9.79
N SER A 248 -12.62 -9.86 9.24
CA SER A 248 -13.67 -9.00 9.79
C SER A 248 -15.01 -9.74 9.69
N ASP A 249 -15.23 -10.71 10.58
CA ASP A 249 -16.56 -11.22 10.87
C ASP A 249 -17.18 -10.27 11.88
N GLY A 250 -17.97 -9.33 11.36
CA GLY A 250 -18.68 -8.31 12.12
C GLY A 250 -19.82 -8.90 12.93
N GLU A 251 -19.49 -9.62 14.00
CA GLU A 251 -20.39 -9.80 15.13
C GLU A 251 -19.93 -8.91 16.28
N GLU A 252 -20.54 -7.73 16.33
CA GLU A 252 -20.59 -6.82 17.47
C GLU A 252 -21.30 -7.55 18.61
N ILE A 253 -20.53 -8.21 19.47
CA ILE A 253 -21.03 -8.72 20.75
C ILE A 253 -20.99 -7.53 21.71
N ASP A 254 -22.16 -6.91 21.91
CA ASP A 254 -22.41 -5.92 22.95
C ASP A 254 -22.13 -6.56 24.31
N LEU A 255 -21.00 -6.19 24.91
CA LEU A 255 -20.68 -6.52 26.30
C LEU A 255 -21.25 -5.40 27.18
N SER A 256 -22.57 -5.25 27.17
CA SER A 256 -23.30 -4.51 28.20
C SER A 256 -23.31 -5.38 29.46
N GLU A 257 -22.37 -5.07 30.35
CA GLU A 257 -22.25 -5.67 31.68
C GLU A 257 -23.34 -5.09 32.61
N ASP A 258 -24.59 -5.50 32.39
CA ASP A 258 -25.73 -5.21 33.27
C ASP A 258 -26.07 -6.45 34.11
N GLY A 259 -25.89 -6.38 35.44
CA GLY A 259 -26.13 -7.57 36.27
C GLY A 259 -25.97 -7.46 37.79
N ALA A 260 -26.54 -6.41 38.40
CA ALA A 260 -27.17 -6.43 39.73
C ALA A 260 -26.37 -6.86 40.99
N SER A 261 -26.20 -5.91 41.91
CA SER A 261 -26.21 -6.17 43.35
C SER A 261 -27.26 -5.29 44.02
N ASN A 262 -28.48 -5.83 44.09
CA ASN A 262 -29.56 -5.30 44.92
C ASN A 262 -29.91 -6.41 45.93
N ALA A 263 -29.51 -6.26 47.19
CA ALA A 263 -29.98 -7.09 48.30
C ALA A 263 -29.67 -6.38 49.63
N SER A 264 -30.71 -5.80 50.24
CA SER A 264 -31.19 -6.17 51.59
C SER A 264 -31.94 -4.98 52.22
N GLY A 265 -33.27 -5.03 52.16
CA GLY A 265 -34.11 -4.48 53.21
C GLY A 265 -34.71 -5.65 53.97
N ASP A 266 -34.58 -5.64 55.29
CA ASP A 266 -35.59 -6.14 56.21
C ASP A 266 -35.34 -5.56 57.62
N GLU A 267 -36.45 -5.18 58.24
CA GLU A 267 -36.69 -4.58 59.58
C GLU A 267 -36.68 -3.05 59.72
#